data_AF-A0A672PPV8-F1
#
_entry.id   AF-A0A672PPV8-F1
#
_cell.length_a   1.000
_cell.length_b   1.000
_cell.length_c   1.000
_cell.angle_alpha   90.00
_cell.angle_beta   90.00
_cell.angle_gamma   90.00
#
_symmetry.space_group_name_H-M   'P 1'
#
loop_
_entity.id
_entity.type
_entity.pdbx_description
1 polymer ?
#
loop_
_entity_poly.entity_id
_entity_poly.type
_entity_poly.pdbx_seq_one_letter_code
_entity_poly.pdbx_strand_id
1 'polypeptide(L)'
;MMEDDSPLITCSDEYRLLETYCQKRRTPRARSVQSACDEQFGDVAEKLTQIVDNGLLDEELLQTADKRLIVDEGLESDGGVKDVDQDVIDKLVDLLKKSGDNLNERIQSNRELLGYLQRTFSYDLFKKLTEAFITSVVPEYLQSRRKREQIALAFEVTSRLKALDLHPMNRAMGYGAQYLQEYFAPWVKQHGGWEKAFDEDDDEEVH
;
A
#
# COMPACT_ATOMS: atom_id res chain seq x y z
N MET A 1 -18.00 12.00 19.71
CA MET A 1 -19.16 11.11 19.50
C MET A 1 -18.81 10.22 18.33
N MET A 2 -19.08 8.93 18.48
CA MET A 2 -18.55 7.85 17.64
C MET A 2 -19.15 7.89 16.23
N GLU A 3 -18.30 7.97 15.19
CA GLU A 3 -18.69 7.57 13.85
C GLU A 3 -18.37 6.09 13.70
N ASP A 4 -19.33 5.29 14.14
CA ASP A 4 -19.37 3.84 13.97
C ASP A 4 -20.09 3.53 12.64
N ASP A 5 -19.39 3.77 11.52
CA ASP A 5 -19.74 3.23 10.19
C ASP A 5 -19.02 1.88 9.92
N SER A 6 -18.47 1.29 10.98
CA SER A 6 -17.61 0.11 10.99
C SER A 6 -18.18 -1.18 10.34
N PRO A 7 -19.49 -1.47 10.33
CA PRO A 7 -19.98 -2.76 9.80
C PRO A 7 -19.96 -2.88 8.26
N LEU A 8 -20.03 -1.76 7.53
CA LEU A 8 -20.19 -1.81 6.06
C LEU A 8 -18.87 -2.08 5.36
N ILE A 9 -17.77 -1.53 5.87
CA ILE A 9 -16.48 -1.62 5.18
C ILE A 9 -15.85 -3.01 5.29
N THR A 10 -16.03 -3.70 6.42
CA THR A 10 -15.52 -5.07 6.60
C THR A 10 -16.21 -6.10 5.72
N CYS A 11 -17.37 -5.76 5.16
CA CYS A 11 -18.12 -6.61 4.24
C CYS A 11 -17.83 -6.31 2.76
N SER A 12 -17.02 -5.29 2.47
CA SER A 12 -16.74 -4.88 1.09
C SER A 12 -15.80 -5.87 0.38
N ASP A 13 -15.87 -5.91 -0.95
CA ASP A 13 -14.97 -6.71 -1.77
C ASP A 13 -13.52 -6.27 -1.56
N GLU A 14 -13.26 -4.96 -1.41
CA GLU A 14 -11.95 -4.39 -1.12
C GLU A 14 -11.36 -4.96 0.18
N TYR A 15 -12.16 -5.02 1.24
CA TYR A 15 -11.71 -5.52 2.54
C TYR A 15 -11.41 -7.03 2.49
N ARG A 16 -12.29 -7.82 1.85
CA ARG A 16 -12.11 -9.27 1.70
C ARG A 16 -10.90 -9.61 0.83
N LEU A 17 -10.71 -8.89 -0.27
CA LEU A 17 -9.53 -9.03 -1.12
C LEU A 17 -8.26 -8.62 -0.37
N LEU A 18 -8.29 -7.55 0.44
CA LEU A 18 -7.18 -7.17 1.31
C LEU A 18 -6.84 -8.25 2.33
N GLU A 19 -7.85 -8.89 2.91
CA GLU A 19 -7.67 -9.98 3.87
C GLU A 19 -6.96 -11.17 3.20
N THR A 20 -7.45 -11.58 2.03
CA THR A 20 -6.87 -12.65 1.20
C THR A 20 -5.42 -12.34 0.81
N TYR A 21 -5.15 -11.11 0.35
CA TYR A 21 -3.81 -10.64 0.01
C TYR A 21 -2.86 -10.69 1.21
N CYS A 22 -3.28 -10.18 2.37
CA CYS A 22 -2.46 -10.19 3.59
C CYS A 22 -2.12 -11.61 4.05
N GLN A 23 -3.05 -12.56 3.92
CA GLN A 23 -2.81 -13.97 4.25
C GLN A 23 -1.75 -14.57 3.32
N LYS A 24 -1.87 -14.36 2.01
CA LYS A 24 -0.90 -14.83 1.01
C LYS A 24 0.50 -14.26 1.22
N ARG A 25 0.64 -12.95 1.44
CA ARG A 25 1.94 -12.30 1.72
C ARG A 25 2.63 -12.87 2.97
N ARG A 26 1.89 -13.37 3.97
CA ARG A 26 2.46 -13.92 5.22
C ARG A 26 2.92 -15.37 5.11
N THR A 27 2.38 -16.15 4.18
CA THR A 27 2.69 -17.59 4.05
C THR A 27 3.06 -17.97 2.61
N PRO A 28 4.24 -17.58 2.12
CA PRO A 28 4.66 -17.90 0.75
C PRO A 28 4.97 -19.40 0.52
N ARG A 29 4.93 -20.27 1.54
CA ARG A 29 5.45 -21.65 1.44
C ARG A 29 4.66 -22.76 2.15
N ALA A 30 3.49 -22.51 2.73
CA ALA A 30 2.67 -23.55 3.32
C ALA A 30 1.48 -23.85 2.39
N ARG A 31 1.48 -25.05 1.78
CA ARG A 31 0.29 -25.58 1.11
C ARG A 31 -0.88 -25.55 2.11
N SER A 32 -1.93 -24.86 1.68
CA SER A 32 -3.21 -24.55 2.33
C SER A 32 -3.68 -25.53 3.41
N VAL A 33 -4.10 -24.97 4.55
CA VAL A 33 -5.31 -25.46 5.23
C VAL A 33 -6.43 -24.56 4.70
N GLN A 34 -7.24 -25.07 3.77
CA GLN A 34 -8.32 -24.32 3.14
C GLN A 34 -9.29 -23.74 4.18
N SER A 35 -9.44 -22.41 4.20
CA SER A 35 -10.66 -21.76 4.65
C SER A 35 -11.53 -21.53 3.41
N ALA A 36 -12.77 -22.05 3.44
CA ALA A 36 -13.69 -22.04 2.30
C ALA A 36 -14.17 -20.64 1.85
N CYS A 37 -13.66 -19.57 2.48
CA CYS A 37 -13.93 -18.19 2.09
C CYS A 37 -12.91 -17.61 1.09
N ASP A 38 -11.84 -18.35 0.78
CA ASP A 38 -10.62 -17.81 0.12
C ASP A 38 -10.56 -17.99 -1.40
N GLU A 39 -11.54 -18.66 -2.03
CA GLU A 39 -11.43 -19.00 -3.46
C GLU A 39 -11.71 -17.82 -4.40
N GLN A 40 -12.63 -16.90 -4.04
CA GLN A 40 -13.08 -15.84 -4.95
C GLN A 40 -11.96 -14.83 -5.30
N PHE A 41 -11.14 -14.46 -4.32
CA PHE A 41 -10.11 -13.44 -4.47
C PHE A 41 -8.69 -14.01 -4.58
N GLY A 42 -8.55 -15.34 -4.56
CA GLY A 42 -7.26 -16.02 -4.53
C GLY A 42 -6.38 -15.66 -5.73
N ASP A 43 -6.93 -15.71 -6.93
CA ASP A 43 -6.18 -15.43 -8.16
C ASP A 43 -5.81 -13.94 -8.27
N VAL A 44 -6.74 -13.04 -7.95
CA VAL A 44 -6.48 -11.58 -7.96
C VAL A 44 -5.39 -11.23 -6.95
N ALA A 45 -5.46 -11.79 -5.74
CA ALA A 45 -4.45 -11.58 -4.71
C ALA A 45 -3.06 -12.11 -5.13
N GLU A 46 -3.01 -13.21 -5.88
CA GLU A 46 -1.78 -13.75 -6.45
C GLU A 46 -1.18 -12.78 -7.47
N LYS A 47 -2.00 -12.27 -8.40
CA LYS A 47 -1.55 -11.32 -9.42
C LYS A 47 -1.09 -10.00 -8.81
N LEU A 48 -1.81 -9.48 -7.81
CA LEU A 48 -1.36 -8.31 -7.04
C LEU A 48 0.02 -8.55 -6.42
N THR A 49 0.26 -9.74 -5.87
CA THR A 49 1.57 -10.11 -5.31
C THR A 49 2.65 -10.12 -6.38
N GLN A 50 2.37 -10.71 -7.56
CA GLN A 50 3.29 -10.72 -8.69
C GLN A 50 3.59 -9.31 -9.22
N ILE A 51 2.60 -8.42 -9.29
CA ILE A 51 2.81 -7.03 -9.71
C ILE A 51 3.75 -6.31 -8.73
N VAL A 52 3.58 -6.50 -7.42
CA VAL A 52 4.49 -5.91 -6.43
C VAL A 52 5.88 -6.51 -6.57
N ASP A 53 6.00 -7.83 -6.65
CA ASP A 53 7.30 -8.50 -6.68
C ASP A 53 8.07 -8.21 -7.98
N ASN A 54 7.40 -8.14 -9.12
CA ASN A 54 8.02 -7.80 -10.41
C ASN A 54 8.25 -6.30 -10.58
N GLY A 55 7.30 -5.46 -10.12
CA GLY A 55 7.36 -4.01 -10.26
C GLY A 55 8.33 -3.32 -9.29
N LEU A 56 8.62 -3.95 -8.14
CA LEU A 56 9.65 -3.46 -7.20
C LEU A 56 11.08 -3.82 -7.67
N LEU A 57 11.21 -4.75 -8.62
CA LEU A 57 12.48 -5.16 -9.25
C LEU A 57 12.85 -4.35 -10.49
N ASP A 58 12.02 -3.37 -10.90
CA ASP A 58 12.36 -2.38 -11.91
C ASP A 58 13.34 -1.35 -11.29
N GLU A 59 14.54 -1.84 -11.01
CA GLU A 59 15.67 -1.16 -10.38
C GLU A 59 16.11 0.08 -11.19
N GLU A 60 15.69 0.15 -12.46
CA GLU A 60 15.90 1.30 -13.34
C GLU A 60 15.16 2.56 -12.86
N LEU A 61 13.99 2.43 -12.19
CA LEU A 61 13.30 3.59 -11.58
C LEU A 61 13.89 3.99 -10.23
N LEU A 62 14.38 3.04 -9.42
CA LEU A 62 15.03 3.31 -8.13
C LEU A 62 16.38 4.05 -8.31
N GLN A 63 17.11 3.76 -9.39
CA GLN A 63 18.38 4.44 -9.70
C GLN A 63 18.21 5.92 -10.09
N THR A 64 17.05 6.32 -10.64
CA THR A 64 16.81 7.74 -10.99
C THR A 64 16.58 8.63 -9.77
N ALA A 65 16.10 8.06 -8.66
CA ALA A 65 15.96 8.77 -7.39
C ALA A 65 17.32 8.90 -6.66
N ASP A 66 18.17 7.88 -6.75
CA ASP A 66 19.47 7.84 -6.05
C ASP A 66 20.50 8.79 -6.70
N LYS A 67 20.38 9.04 -8.01
CA LYS A 67 21.31 9.94 -8.74
C LYS A 67 21.08 11.43 -8.49
N ARG A 68 20.04 11.82 -7.76
CA ARG A 68 19.78 13.22 -7.37
C ARG A 68 20.24 13.56 -5.95
N LEU A 69 20.79 12.59 -5.21
CA LEU A 69 21.30 12.76 -3.84
C LEU A 69 22.81 13.02 -3.75
N ILE A 70 23.50 13.31 -4.87
CA ILE A 70 24.90 13.73 -4.87
C ILE A 70 25.05 15.14 -5.45
N VAL A 71 24.37 16.12 -4.86
CA VAL A 71 24.90 17.50 -4.76
C VAL A 71 24.37 18.09 -3.46
N ASP A 72 25.31 18.59 -2.66
CA ASP A 72 25.14 19.44 -1.48
C ASP A 72 25.07 18.75 -0.10
N GLU A 73 26.24 18.29 0.36
CA GLU A 73 26.60 18.42 1.77
C GLU A 73 26.58 19.92 2.13
N GLY A 74 25.41 20.44 2.50
CA GLY A 74 25.28 21.87 2.76
C GLY A 74 23.89 22.33 3.22
N LEU A 75 23.12 21.54 3.97
CA LEU A 75 21.88 22.05 4.55
C LEU A 75 22.13 22.84 5.83
N GLU A 76 22.45 24.12 5.64
CA GLU A 76 21.93 25.18 6.48
C GLU A 76 20.40 25.06 6.48
N SER A 77 19.83 24.61 7.60
CA SER A 77 18.39 24.46 7.79
C SER A 77 17.75 25.85 7.97
N ASP A 78 17.35 26.47 6.86
CA ASP A 78 16.45 27.63 6.88
C ASP A 78 15.08 27.24 7.46
N GLY A 79 14.58 28.08 8.37
CA GLY A 79 13.53 27.79 9.33
C GLY A 79 12.12 27.77 8.73
N GLY A 80 11.74 26.66 8.11
CA GLY A 80 10.34 26.28 7.90
C GLY A 80 9.92 25.22 8.91
N VAL A 81 8.86 25.45 9.69
CA VAL A 81 8.24 24.41 10.52
C VAL A 81 7.72 23.32 9.58
N LYS A 82 8.49 22.26 9.38
CA LYS A 82 7.99 21.06 8.69
C LYS A 82 6.90 20.45 9.56
N ASP A 83 5.79 20.11 8.92
CA ASP A 83 4.69 19.39 9.56
C ASP A 83 5.23 18.04 10.07
N VAL A 84 5.02 17.74 11.35
CA VAL A 84 5.51 16.49 11.98
C VAL A 84 4.96 15.28 11.23
N ASP A 85 3.74 15.38 10.69
CA ASP A 85 3.18 14.33 9.84
C ASP A 85 3.98 14.14 8.55
N GLN A 86 4.48 15.21 7.92
CA GLN A 86 5.26 15.10 6.69
C GLN A 86 6.61 14.40 6.93
N ASP A 87 7.32 14.75 8.01
CA ASP A 87 8.57 14.09 8.36
C ASP A 87 8.35 12.58 8.68
N VAL A 88 7.21 12.26 9.31
CA VAL A 88 6.80 10.87 9.57
C VAL A 88 6.45 10.14 8.27
N ILE A 89 5.73 10.79 7.34
CA ILE A 89 5.39 10.23 6.04
C ILE A 89 6.66 9.92 5.26
N ASP A 90 7.58 10.88 5.12
CA ASP A 90 8.82 10.71 4.37
C ASP A 90 9.64 9.53 4.91
N LYS A 91 9.77 9.45 6.24
CA LYS A 91 10.46 8.34 6.91
C LYS A 91 9.77 7.00 6.68
N LEU A 92 8.45 6.95 6.66
CA LEU A 92 7.68 5.74 6.41
C LEU A 92 7.76 5.30 4.96
N VAL A 93 7.71 6.22 3.99
CA VAL A 93 7.93 5.93 2.56
C VAL A 93 9.30 5.32 2.37
N ASP A 94 10.33 5.90 2.98
CA ASP A 94 11.70 5.39 2.94
C ASP A 94 11.82 3.99 3.51
N LEU A 95 11.21 3.75 4.67
CA LEU A 95 11.18 2.43 5.29
C LEU A 95 10.43 1.44 4.41
N LEU A 96 9.25 1.81 3.88
CA LEU A 96 8.46 0.99 2.96
C LEU A 96 9.28 0.62 1.72
N LYS A 97 9.95 1.56 1.06
CA LYS A 97 10.79 1.24 -0.11
C LYS A 97 11.94 0.28 0.22
N LYS A 98 12.66 0.54 1.31
CA LYS A 98 13.91 -0.15 1.66
C LYS A 98 13.68 -1.53 2.28
N SER A 99 12.44 -1.89 2.56
CA SER A 99 12.15 -3.08 3.36
C SER A 99 11.20 -3.99 2.62
N GLY A 100 11.67 -5.16 2.21
CA GLY A 100 10.80 -6.33 2.01
C GLY A 100 10.31 -6.83 3.38
N ASP A 101 10.52 -8.11 3.67
CA ASP A 101 10.05 -8.79 4.89
C ASP A 101 10.45 -8.14 6.24
N ASN A 102 11.44 -7.24 6.25
CA ASN A 102 11.98 -6.63 7.47
C ASN A 102 11.35 -5.27 7.87
N LEU A 103 10.34 -4.76 7.14
CA LEU A 103 9.76 -3.45 7.45
C LEU A 103 9.28 -3.39 8.91
N ASN A 104 8.54 -4.42 9.29
CA ASN A 104 7.95 -4.52 10.61
C ASN A 104 9.02 -4.42 11.70
N GLU A 105 10.15 -5.13 11.54
CA GLU A 105 11.26 -5.09 12.49
C GLU A 105 11.89 -3.69 12.58
N ARG A 106 12.05 -2.98 11.46
CA ARG A 106 12.65 -1.63 11.44
C ARG A 106 11.75 -0.55 12.03
N ILE A 107 10.45 -0.59 11.74
CA ILE A 107 9.48 0.35 12.33
C ILE A 107 9.29 0.03 13.82
N GLN A 108 9.16 -1.25 14.20
CA GLN A 108 9.06 -1.65 15.61
C GLN A 108 10.31 -1.30 16.42
N SER A 109 11.49 -1.33 15.78
CA SER A 109 12.74 -0.90 16.41
C SER A 109 12.78 0.61 16.67
N ASN A 110 12.04 1.41 15.88
CA ASN A 110 11.91 2.84 16.11
C ASN A 110 10.70 3.14 17.03
N ARG A 111 10.92 3.05 18.35
CA ARG A 111 9.86 3.23 19.36
C ARG A 111 9.18 4.58 19.31
N GLU A 112 9.87 5.64 18.91
CA GLU A 112 9.30 6.98 18.77
C GLU A 112 8.30 7.04 17.61
N LEU A 113 8.70 6.51 16.45
CA LEU A 113 7.84 6.42 15.26
C LEU A 113 6.62 5.53 15.51
N LEU A 114 6.82 4.35 16.13
CA LEU A 114 5.72 3.46 16.50
C LEU A 114 4.77 4.12 17.50
N GLY A 115 5.30 4.78 18.53
CA GLY A 115 4.51 5.48 19.53
C GLY A 115 3.75 6.69 18.97
N TYR A 116 4.30 7.37 17.96
CA TYR A 116 3.60 8.40 17.21
C TYR A 116 2.43 7.80 16.46
N LEU A 117 2.69 6.80 15.61
CA LEU A 117 1.67 6.11 14.82
C LEU A 117 0.53 5.56 15.69
N GLN A 118 0.84 4.89 16.80
CA GLN A 118 -0.20 4.37 17.71
C GLN A 118 -1.14 5.46 18.26
N ARG A 119 -0.70 6.73 18.33
CA ARG A 119 -1.49 7.85 18.86
C ARG A 119 -2.21 8.65 17.78
N THR A 120 -1.56 8.85 16.63
CA THR A 120 -2.01 9.79 15.59
C THR A 120 -2.52 9.11 14.33
N PHE A 121 -2.44 7.78 14.21
CA PHE A 121 -2.85 7.07 13.00
C PHE A 121 -4.35 7.26 12.70
N SER A 122 -4.59 8.01 11.63
CA SER A 122 -5.87 8.42 11.09
C SER A 122 -5.97 8.04 9.61
N TYR A 123 -7.18 8.14 9.04
CA TYR A 123 -7.36 7.93 7.61
C TYR A 123 -6.56 8.94 6.78
N ASP A 124 -6.53 10.21 7.18
CA ASP A 124 -5.78 11.25 6.46
C ASP A 124 -4.27 10.94 6.42
N LEU A 125 -3.70 10.49 7.54
CA LEU A 125 -2.29 10.10 7.57
C LEU A 125 -2.04 8.88 6.69
N PHE A 126 -2.92 7.87 6.76
CA PHE A 126 -2.84 6.68 5.90
C PHE A 126 -2.91 7.04 4.41
N LYS A 127 -3.85 7.90 4.03
CA LYS A 127 -4.05 8.37 2.67
C LYS A 127 -2.82 9.11 2.15
N LYS A 128 -2.35 10.13 2.88
CA LYS A 128 -1.14 10.89 2.51
C LYS A 128 0.08 9.98 2.35
N LEU A 129 0.27 9.04 3.27
CA LEU A 129 1.36 8.05 3.20
C LEU A 129 1.24 7.18 1.95
N THR A 130 0.03 6.69 1.65
CA THR A 130 -0.20 5.83 0.48
C THR A 130 0.02 6.59 -0.82
N GLU A 131 -0.50 7.82 -0.93
CA GLU A 131 -0.27 8.71 -2.08
C GLU A 131 1.22 9.03 -2.28
N ALA A 132 1.93 9.35 -1.20
CA ALA A 132 3.37 9.62 -1.25
C ALA A 132 4.15 8.37 -1.68
N PHE A 133 3.83 7.20 -1.12
CA PHE A 133 4.47 5.95 -1.49
C PHE A 133 4.21 5.58 -2.95
N ILE A 134 2.96 5.65 -3.41
CA ILE A 134 2.59 5.42 -4.80
C ILE A 134 3.35 6.36 -5.72
N THR A 135 3.32 7.67 -5.47
CA THR A 135 3.97 8.68 -6.32
C THR A 135 5.48 8.47 -6.40
N SER A 136 6.06 7.94 -5.32
CA SER A 136 7.49 7.67 -5.23
C SER A 136 7.94 6.43 -6.03
N VAL A 137 7.00 5.59 -6.50
CA VAL A 137 7.25 4.38 -7.31
C VAL A 137 6.67 4.54 -8.72
N VAL A 138 5.46 5.10 -8.81
CA VAL A 138 4.73 5.42 -10.04
C VAL A 138 4.62 6.94 -10.15
N PRO A 139 5.52 7.58 -10.94
CA PRO A 139 5.47 9.01 -11.17
C PRO A 139 4.09 9.48 -11.66
N GLU A 140 3.70 10.69 -11.29
CA GLU A 140 2.37 11.24 -11.53
C GLU A 140 1.94 11.20 -13.00
N TYR A 141 2.86 11.43 -13.93
CA TYR A 141 2.61 11.35 -15.38
C TYR A 141 2.29 9.94 -15.90
N LEU A 142 2.61 8.88 -15.14
CA LEU A 142 2.30 7.48 -15.47
C LEU A 142 1.06 6.96 -14.73
N GLN A 143 0.54 7.68 -13.74
CA GLN A 143 -0.55 7.19 -12.89
C GLN A 143 -1.88 6.98 -13.63
N SER A 144 -2.11 7.59 -14.78
CA SER A 144 -3.30 7.28 -15.59
C SER A 144 -3.20 5.91 -16.27
N ARG A 145 -1.98 5.43 -16.55
CA ARG A 145 -1.72 4.20 -17.31
C ARG A 145 -1.36 3.00 -16.44
N ARG A 146 -0.82 3.24 -15.25
CA ARG A 146 -0.34 2.19 -14.33
C ARG A 146 -1.26 1.94 -13.15
N LYS A 147 -2.57 1.73 -13.42
CA LYS A 147 -3.59 1.63 -12.37
C LYS A 147 -3.50 0.33 -11.58
N ARG A 148 -3.19 -0.79 -12.24
CA ARG A 148 -2.98 -2.09 -11.57
C ARG A 148 -1.82 -2.03 -10.57
N GLU A 149 -0.73 -1.36 -10.95
CA GLU A 149 0.45 -1.15 -10.11
C GLU A 149 0.13 -0.25 -8.90
N GLN A 150 -0.59 0.86 -9.10
CA GLN A 150 -1.02 1.71 -7.98
C GLN A 150 -1.88 0.96 -6.98
N ILE A 151 -2.82 0.13 -7.47
CA ILE A 151 -3.65 -0.72 -6.62
C ILE A 151 -2.75 -1.69 -5.84
N ALA A 152 -1.87 -2.41 -6.52
CA ALA A 152 -0.96 -3.35 -5.90
C ALA A 152 -0.09 -2.70 -4.79
N LEU A 153 0.40 -1.48 -5.03
CA LEU A 153 1.13 -0.69 -4.04
C LEU A 153 0.25 -0.27 -2.84
N ALA A 154 -1.02 0.09 -3.05
CA ALA A 154 -1.95 0.40 -1.96
C ALA A 154 -2.24 -0.83 -1.08
N PHE A 155 -2.40 -2.00 -1.70
CA PHE A 155 -2.49 -3.29 -1.02
C PHE A 155 -1.23 -3.57 -0.19
N GLU A 156 -0.06 -3.30 -0.76
CA GLU A 156 1.21 -3.52 -0.09
C GLU A 156 1.41 -2.60 1.13
N VAL A 157 1.15 -1.30 1.00
CA VAL A 157 1.18 -0.35 2.13
C VAL A 157 0.25 -0.81 3.23
N THR A 158 -0.98 -1.22 2.89
CA THR A 158 -1.96 -1.71 3.85
C THR A 158 -1.46 -2.96 4.58
N SER A 159 -1.01 -3.97 3.84
CA SER A 159 -0.50 -5.23 4.39
C SER A 159 0.67 -5.01 5.36
N ARG A 160 1.56 -4.10 5.00
CA ARG A 160 2.73 -3.74 5.80
C ARG A 160 2.38 -2.96 7.07
N LEU A 161 1.48 -1.97 6.97
CA LEU A 161 1.00 -1.23 8.15
C LEU A 161 0.16 -2.12 9.07
N LYS A 162 -0.62 -3.07 8.51
CA LYS A 162 -1.33 -4.09 9.27
C LYS A 162 -0.40 -4.93 10.14
N ALA A 163 0.82 -5.21 9.66
CA ALA A 163 1.81 -5.98 10.41
C ALA A 163 2.35 -5.24 11.65
N LEU A 164 2.26 -3.90 11.68
CA LEU A 164 2.65 -3.08 12.83
C LEU A 164 1.67 -3.20 14.02
N ASP A 165 0.51 -3.84 13.81
CA ASP A 165 -0.53 -4.07 14.81
C ASP A 165 -0.95 -2.78 15.54
N LEU A 166 -1.27 -1.75 14.74
CA LEU A 166 -1.74 -0.47 15.26
C LEU A 166 -3.12 -0.65 15.92
N HIS A 167 -3.13 -0.72 17.26
CA HIS A 167 -4.32 -0.83 18.11
C HIS A 167 -5.20 0.46 18.07
N PRO A 168 -6.52 0.38 18.37
CA PRO A 168 -7.20 -0.73 19.05
C PRO A 168 -7.61 -1.95 18.21
N MET A 169 -7.85 -1.85 16.89
CA MET A 169 -8.47 -2.94 16.10
C MET A 169 -7.93 -2.99 14.65
N ASN A 170 -6.61 -2.87 14.46
CA ASN A 170 -5.98 -2.99 13.14
C ASN A 170 -6.59 -2.03 12.09
N ARG A 171 -6.62 -0.73 12.44
CA ARG A 171 -7.24 0.33 11.62
C ARG A 171 -6.71 0.39 10.19
N ALA A 172 -5.49 -0.09 9.96
CA ALA A 172 -4.87 -0.13 8.64
C ALA A 172 -5.74 -0.87 7.61
N MET A 173 -6.36 -2.00 7.99
CA MET A 173 -7.24 -2.75 7.08
C MET A 173 -8.47 -1.94 6.65
N GLY A 174 -9.12 -1.27 7.60
CA GLY A 174 -10.29 -0.42 7.31
C GLY A 174 -9.92 0.77 6.43
N TYR A 175 -8.82 1.47 6.75
CA TYR A 175 -8.34 2.58 5.94
C TYR A 175 -7.89 2.15 4.54
N GLY A 176 -7.24 0.99 4.41
CA GLY A 176 -6.89 0.42 3.12
C GLY A 176 -8.12 0.14 2.26
N ALA A 177 -9.14 -0.51 2.83
CA ALA A 177 -10.39 -0.78 2.12
C ALA A 177 -11.09 0.53 1.71
N GLN A 178 -11.12 1.52 2.61
CA GLN A 178 -11.71 2.84 2.34
C GLN A 178 -10.99 3.54 1.18
N TYR A 179 -9.67 3.56 1.20
CA TYR A 179 -8.86 4.15 0.15
C TYR A 179 -9.08 3.45 -1.21
N LEU A 180 -9.09 2.11 -1.23
CA LEU A 180 -9.37 1.36 -2.46
C LEU A 180 -10.76 1.66 -3.01
N GLN A 181 -11.75 1.78 -2.13
CA GLN A 181 -13.12 2.10 -2.50
C GLN A 181 -13.25 3.53 -3.06
N GLU A 182 -12.61 4.51 -2.43
CA GLU A 182 -12.65 5.92 -2.86
C GLU A 182 -11.90 6.14 -4.19
N TYR A 183 -10.75 5.50 -4.38
CA TYR A 183 -9.81 5.85 -5.46
C TYR A 183 -9.77 4.87 -6.63
N PHE A 184 -10.11 3.60 -6.42
CA PHE A 184 -9.91 2.54 -7.42
C PHE A 184 -11.17 1.76 -7.77
N ALA A 185 -12.16 1.66 -6.87
CA ALA A 185 -13.41 0.95 -7.18
C ALA A 185 -14.12 1.46 -8.46
N PRO A 186 -14.15 2.77 -8.80
CA PRO A 186 -14.71 3.21 -10.08
C PRO A 186 -13.99 2.62 -11.29
N TRP A 187 -12.65 2.61 -11.27
CA TRP A 187 -11.84 2.04 -12.34
C TRP A 187 -12.01 0.53 -12.42
N VAL A 188 -11.99 -0.18 -11.29
CA VAL A 188 -12.19 -1.64 -11.23
C VAL A 188 -13.56 -2.02 -11.78
N LYS A 189 -14.62 -1.29 -11.43
CA LYS A 189 -15.98 -1.52 -11.95
C LYS A 189 -16.05 -1.31 -13.47
N GLN A 190 -15.38 -0.28 -13.99
CA GLN A 190 -15.29 -0.04 -15.43
C GLN A 190 -14.58 -1.19 -16.17
N HIS A 191 -13.65 -1.87 -15.50
CA HIS A 191 -12.89 -3.00 -16.05
C HIS A 191 -13.52 -4.36 -15.67
N GLY A 192 -14.82 -4.37 -15.33
CA GLY A 192 -15.57 -5.62 -15.15
C GLY A 192 -15.44 -6.27 -13.78
N GLY A 193 -14.91 -5.57 -12.77
CA GLY A 193 -14.73 -6.07 -11.41
C GLY A 193 -13.30 -6.53 -11.12
N TRP A 194 -13.04 -6.94 -9.87
CA TRP A 194 -11.70 -7.27 -9.38
C TRP A 194 -11.02 -8.41 -10.14
N GLU A 195 -11.77 -9.44 -10.55
CA GLU A 195 -11.24 -10.56 -11.35
C GLU A 195 -10.77 -10.06 -12.72
N LYS A 196 -11.70 -9.51 -13.52
CA LYS A 196 -11.43 -9.05 -14.89
C LYS A 196 -10.43 -7.90 -14.98
N ALA A 197 -10.44 -6.99 -14.02
CA ALA A 197 -9.50 -5.87 -14.00
C ALA A 197 -8.03 -6.33 -13.94
N PHE A 198 -7.79 -7.55 -13.44
CA PHE A 198 -6.48 -8.17 -13.34
C PHE A 198 -6.33 -9.40 -14.24
N ASP A 199 -7.30 -9.71 -15.11
CA ASP A 199 -7.11 -10.73 -16.13
C ASP A 199 -6.16 -10.21 -17.23
N GLU A 200 -5.15 -11.01 -17.52
CA GLU A 200 -4.24 -10.83 -18.65
C GLU A 200 -4.93 -11.36 -19.90
N ASP A 201 -6.09 -10.80 -20.25
CA ASP A 201 -6.56 -10.91 -21.62
C ASP A 201 -5.86 -9.80 -22.41
N ASP A 202 -5.22 -10.20 -23.50
CA ASP A 202 -4.49 -9.39 -24.48
C ASP A 202 -5.35 -8.25 -25.07
N ASP A 203 -5.69 -7.23 -24.28
CA ASP A 203 -6.18 -5.95 -24.81
C ASP A 203 -4.99 -5.00 -25.07
N GLU A 204 -3.98 -5.53 -25.76
CA GLU A 204 -3.02 -4.76 -26.56
C GLU A 204 -3.41 -4.83 -28.05
N GLU A 205 -4.71 -4.78 -28.39
CA GLU A 205 -5.12 -4.56 -29.78
C GLU A 205 -6.48 -3.85 -29.90
N VAL A 206 -6.50 -2.51 -29.86
CA VAL A 206 -7.50 -1.71 -30.60
C VAL A 206 -6.96 -0.30 -30.92
N HIS A 207 -6.44 -0.19 -32.15
CA HIS A 207 -6.33 0.97 -33.06
C HIS A 207 -5.98 2.38 -32.56
#